data_AF-A0A7J7FMW4-F1
#
_entry.id   AF-A0A7J7FMW4-F1
#
_cell.length_a   1.000
_cell.length_b   1.000
_cell.length_c   1.000
_cell.angle_alpha   90.00
_cell.angle_beta   90.00
_cell.angle_gamma   90.00
#
_symmetry.space_group_name_H-M   'P 1'
#
loop_
_entity.id
_entity.type
_entity.pdbx_description
1 polymer ?
#
loop_
_entity_poly.entity_id
_entity_poly.type
_entity_poly.pdbx_seq_one_letter_code
_entity_poly.pdbx_strand_id
1 'polypeptide(L)'
;MRGQGPMRDKASQDNAWPLTTPQTYIGSVLISVNPFKQMPYFTDREIDLYQGAAQYENPPHIYALTDNMYRNMLIDCENQCVIISGESGAGKTVAAKYIMGYISKVSGGGEKVQHVKDIILQSNPLLEAFGNAKTVRNNNSSRFGKYFEIQFSRGGEPDGGRISNFLLEKSRVVMQNENERNFHIYYQLLEGASQEQRQNLGLMTPDYYYYLNQSDTYKVDGTDDRSDFSETLSAMQVIGIPPNVQQLVLQLVAGILHLGNISFCEDGNYARVESVDLLAFPAYLLGIDSGRLQEKLTSRKMDSRWGGRSESIDVTLNVEQAAYTRDALAKGLYARLFDFLVEAINRAMQKPQEEYSIGVLDIYGFEIFQKNGFEQFCINFVNEKLQQIFIELTLKAEQEEYVQEGIRWTPIQYFNNKIVCDLIENKLVRAGPALGGLARPGAGPGRPGRAGRGLWPPEALGA
;
A
#
# COMPACT_ATOMS: atom_id res chain seq x y z
N MET A 1 -3.18 -45.59 16.22
CA MET A 1 -1.77 -45.23 16.48
C MET A 1 -1.02 -45.18 15.15
N ARG A 2 -1.01 -44.02 14.49
CA ARG A 2 -0.03 -43.68 13.44
C ARG A 2 0.70 -42.46 13.99
N GLY A 3 2.02 -42.56 14.07
CA GLY A 3 2.86 -41.61 14.79
C GLY A 3 2.77 -40.22 14.17
N GLN A 4 2.50 -39.23 15.01
CA GLN A 4 2.86 -37.85 14.75
C GLN A 4 4.39 -37.81 14.66
N GLY A 5 4.92 -37.52 13.47
CA GLY A 5 6.31 -37.12 13.33
C GLY A 5 6.54 -35.82 14.11
N PRO A 6 7.74 -35.59 14.67
CA PRO A 6 7.97 -34.40 15.48
C PRO A 6 8.03 -33.16 14.58
N MET A 7 7.00 -32.30 14.62
CA MET A 7 7.17 -30.90 14.24
C MET A 7 7.86 -30.17 15.39
N ARG A 8 9.19 -30.03 15.29
CA ARG A 8 9.97 -29.05 16.05
C ARG A 8 10.38 -27.93 15.07
N ASP A 9 10.72 -26.73 15.55
CA ASP A 9 11.19 -25.61 14.70
C ASP A 9 12.35 -25.98 13.77
N LYS A 10 13.13 -27.01 14.12
CA LYS A 10 14.13 -27.61 13.24
C LYS A 10 13.54 -28.54 12.19
N ALA A 11 12.50 -29.33 12.46
CA ALA A 11 11.89 -30.22 11.48
C ALA A 11 11.12 -29.48 10.37
N SER A 12 10.61 -28.27 10.62
CA SER A 12 10.07 -27.39 9.58
C SER A 12 11.15 -26.74 8.72
N GLN A 13 12.38 -26.56 9.24
CA GLN A 13 13.55 -26.10 8.49
C GLN A 13 14.34 -27.24 7.82
N ASP A 14 14.34 -28.44 8.41
CA ASP A 14 15.10 -29.64 8.02
C ASP A 14 14.31 -30.54 7.05
N ASN A 15 13.02 -30.26 6.79
CA ASN A 15 12.43 -30.61 5.50
C ASN A 15 13.18 -29.79 4.46
N ALA A 16 14.34 -30.30 4.05
CA ALA A 16 15.18 -29.73 3.01
C ALA A 16 14.26 -29.41 1.84
N TRP A 17 13.94 -28.12 1.67
CA TRP A 17 13.08 -27.63 0.61
C TRP A 17 13.64 -28.21 -0.68
N PRO A 18 12.96 -29.17 -1.33
CA PRO A 18 13.45 -29.64 -2.59
C PRO A 18 13.47 -28.39 -3.47
N LEU A 19 14.64 -28.09 -4.06
CA LEU A 19 14.90 -26.92 -4.92
C LEU A 19 13.91 -26.77 -6.10
N THR A 20 12.95 -27.70 -6.21
CA THR A 20 11.93 -27.85 -7.22
C THR A 20 10.57 -27.23 -6.85
N THR A 21 10.18 -27.13 -5.57
CA THR A 21 8.85 -26.57 -5.18
C THR A 21 8.90 -25.86 -3.80
N PRO A 22 9.01 -24.51 -3.74
CA PRO A 22 9.09 -23.71 -2.51
C PRO A 22 7.72 -23.47 -1.86
N GLN A 23 6.81 -24.45 -1.95
CA GLN A 23 5.43 -24.33 -1.48
C GLN A 23 5.01 -25.59 -0.71
N THR A 24 4.30 -25.41 0.40
CA THR A 24 3.80 -26.52 1.24
C THR A 24 2.49 -26.16 1.91
N TYR A 25 1.64 -27.15 2.17
CA TYR A 25 0.39 -26.96 2.91
C TYR A 25 0.58 -27.13 4.42
N ILE A 26 -0.20 -26.36 5.18
CA ILE A 26 -0.55 -26.60 6.57
C ILE A 26 -2.07 -26.45 6.69
N GLY A 27 -2.81 -27.56 6.63
CA GLY A 27 -4.28 -27.52 6.56
C GLY A 27 -4.76 -26.74 5.34
N SER A 28 -5.60 -25.74 5.56
CA SER A 28 -6.09 -24.80 4.52
C SER A 28 -5.08 -23.71 4.14
N VAL A 29 -3.94 -23.62 4.82
CA VAL A 29 -2.91 -22.59 4.62
C VAL A 29 -1.86 -23.08 3.63
N LEU A 30 -1.51 -22.24 2.66
CA LEU A 30 -0.36 -22.45 1.77
C LEU A 30 0.81 -21.59 2.23
N ILE A 31 1.91 -22.23 2.62
CA ILE A 31 3.19 -21.55 2.85
C ILE A 31 3.93 -21.46 1.51
N SER A 32 4.37 -20.26 1.15
CA SER A 32 5.18 -20.01 -0.02
C SER A 32 6.47 -19.27 0.38
N VAL A 33 7.62 -19.83 0.02
CA VAL A 33 8.93 -19.23 0.27
C VAL A 33 9.38 -18.50 -0.99
N ASN A 34 9.79 -17.23 -0.86
CA ASN A 34 10.27 -16.44 -2.00
C ASN A 34 11.59 -17.04 -2.53
N PRO A 35 11.64 -17.51 -3.79
CA PRO A 35 12.85 -18.10 -4.36
C PRO A 35 13.90 -17.08 -4.82
N PHE A 36 13.58 -15.77 -4.82
CA PHE A 36 14.41 -14.68 -5.35
C PHE A 36 14.89 -14.88 -6.81
N LYS A 37 14.18 -15.72 -7.56
CA LYS A 37 14.41 -15.98 -8.98
C LYS A 37 13.11 -16.38 -9.66
N GLN A 38 13.04 -16.22 -10.97
CA GLN A 38 11.93 -16.74 -11.76
C GLN A 38 11.94 -18.27 -11.74
N MET A 39 10.78 -18.86 -11.50
CA MET A 39 10.63 -20.31 -11.43
C MET A 39 9.90 -20.84 -12.67
N PRO A 40 10.35 -21.95 -13.29
CA PRO A 40 9.87 -22.39 -14.59
C PRO A 40 8.54 -23.18 -14.57
N TYR A 41 7.77 -23.14 -13.47
CA TYR A 41 6.55 -23.93 -13.28
C TYR A 41 5.28 -23.08 -13.07
N PHE A 42 5.34 -21.78 -13.35
CA PHE A 42 4.15 -20.94 -13.42
C PHE A 42 3.73 -20.76 -14.89
N THR A 43 3.38 -21.88 -15.54
CA THR A 43 3.02 -21.90 -16.96
C THR A 43 1.60 -22.41 -17.18
N ASP A 44 1.09 -22.26 -18.40
CA ASP A 44 -0.21 -22.81 -18.81
C ASP A 44 -0.31 -24.32 -18.53
N ARG A 45 0.81 -25.05 -18.60
CA ARG A 45 0.85 -26.49 -18.27
C ARG A 45 0.42 -26.77 -16.83
N GLU A 46 0.92 -25.96 -15.89
CA GLU A 46 0.52 -26.13 -14.49
C GLU A 46 -0.92 -25.67 -14.26
N ILE A 47 -1.40 -24.66 -14.99
CA ILE A 47 -2.82 -24.29 -14.93
C ILE A 47 -3.70 -25.49 -15.28
N ASP A 48 -3.41 -26.15 -16.40
CA ASP A 48 -4.14 -27.35 -16.86
C ASP A 48 -4.02 -28.52 -15.87
N LEU A 49 -2.85 -28.69 -15.23
CA LEU A 49 -2.62 -29.74 -14.24
C LEU A 49 -3.49 -29.57 -12.98
N TYR A 50 -3.67 -28.33 -12.54
CA TYR A 50 -4.39 -28.03 -11.29
C TYR A 50 -5.89 -27.80 -11.49
N GLN A 51 -6.36 -27.54 -12.72
CA GLN A 51 -7.76 -27.27 -13.00
C GLN A 51 -8.65 -28.48 -12.66
N GLY A 52 -9.55 -28.30 -11.70
CA GLY A 52 -10.47 -29.34 -11.25
C GLY A 52 -9.85 -30.51 -10.47
N ALA A 53 -8.54 -30.47 -10.22
CA ALA A 53 -7.84 -31.51 -9.47
C ALA A 53 -8.13 -31.40 -7.97
N ALA A 54 -8.23 -32.54 -7.29
CA ALA A 54 -8.34 -32.53 -5.83
C ALA A 54 -7.00 -32.13 -5.18
N GLN A 55 -7.04 -31.48 -4.02
CA GLN A 55 -5.84 -30.92 -3.36
C GLN A 55 -4.73 -31.96 -3.09
N TYR A 56 -5.08 -33.24 -2.96
CA TYR A 56 -4.14 -34.34 -2.69
C TYR A 56 -3.60 -35.03 -3.96
N GLU A 57 -4.10 -34.70 -5.15
CA GLU A 57 -3.68 -35.32 -6.41
C GLU A 57 -2.35 -34.77 -6.91
N ASN A 58 -2.09 -33.48 -6.65
CA ASN A 58 -0.92 -32.76 -7.12
C ASN A 58 -0.12 -32.16 -5.96
N PRO A 59 1.18 -31.86 -6.16
CA PRO A 59 2.00 -31.18 -5.15
C PRO A 59 1.42 -29.83 -4.73
N PRO A 60 1.78 -29.31 -3.54
CA PRO A 60 1.30 -28.00 -3.09
C PRO A 60 1.62 -26.88 -4.07
N HIS A 61 0.58 -26.15 -4.48
CA HIS A 61 0.72 -25.03 -5.40
C HIS A 61 -0.35 -23.96 -5.19
N ILE A 62 -0.01 -22.71 -5.51
CA ILE A 62 -0.95 -21.58 -5.47
C ILE A 62 -2.14 -21.77 -6.42
N TYR A 63 -1.94 -22.49 -7.52
CA TYR A 63 -3.03 -22.83 -8.46
C TYR A 63 -4.03 -23.82 -7.86
N ALA A 64 -3.59 -24.81 -7.08
CA ALA A 64 -4.51 -25.67 -6.33
C ALA A 64 -5.33 -24.88 -5.30
N LEU A 65 -4.71 -23.93 -4.59
CA LEU A 65 -5.45 -23.06 -3.67
C LEU A 65 -6.50 -22.23 -4.43
N THR A 66 -6.10 -21.67 -5.57
CA THR A 66 -6.97 -20.82 -6.39
C THR A 66 -8.12 -21.59 -7.04
N ASP A 67 -7.86 -22.81 -7.53
CA ASP A 67 -8.87 -23.70 -8.12
C ASP A 67 -9.91 -24.13 -7.06
N ASN A 68 -9.46 -24.52 -5.87
CA ASN A 68 -10.37 -24.84 -4.77
C ASN A 68 -11.25 -23.65 -4.42
N MET A 69 -10.67 -22.46 -4.30
CA MET A 69 -11.41 -21.22 -4.02
C MET A 69 -12.45 -20.95 -5.12
N TYR A 70 -12.06 -21.04 -6.39
CA TYR A 70 -12.96 -20.82 -7.52
C TYR A 70 -14.09 -21.87 -7.59
N ARG A 71 -13.79 -23.15 -7.35
CA ARG A 71 -14.80 -24.21 -7.33
C ARG A 71 -15.76 -24.08 -6.14
N ASN A 72 -15.25 -23.79 -4.94
CA ASN A 72 -16.09 -23.62 -3.75
C ASN A 72 -17.05 -22.45 -3.93
N MET A 73 -16.60 -21.33 -4.54
CA MET A 73 -17.49 -20.23 -4.88
C MET A 73 -18.68 -20.68 -5.74
N LEU A 74 -18.46 -21.55 -6.72
CA LEU A 74 -19.50 -22.06 -7.61
C LEU A 74 -20.38 -23.13 -6.99
N ILE A 75 -19.80 -24.02 -6.18
CA ILE A 75 -20.50 -25.14 -5.56
C ILE A 75 -21.36 -24.64 -4.39
N ASP A 76 -20.77 -23.85 -3.51
CA ASP A 76 -21.39 -23.40 -2.26
C ASP A 76 -22.20 -22.11 -2.46
N CYS A 77 -22.03 -21.44 -3.60
CA CYS A 77 -22.66 -20.15 -3.90
C CYS A 77 -22.28 -19.07 -2.86
N GLU A 78 -21.03 -19.08 -2.42
CA GLU A 78 -20.50 -18.15 -1.39
C GLU A 78 -19.28 -17.39 -1.88
N ASN A 79 -19.18 -16.12 -1.47
CA ASN A 79 -18.01 -15.29 -1.74
C ASN A 79 -16.77 -15.89 -1.06
N GLN A 80 -15.64 -15.82 -1.75
CA GLN A 80 -14.38 -16.34 -1.23
C GLN A 80 -13.36 -15.22 -1.07
N CYS A 81 -12.37 -15.43 -0.20
CA CYS A 81 -11.28 -14.48 -0.01
C CYS A 81 -9.98 -15.21 0.30
N VAL A 82 -8.89 -14.75 -0.32
CA VAL A 82 -7.53 -15.17 0.00
C VAL A 82 -6.78 -13.99 0.61
N ILE A 83 -6.22 -14.23 1.80
CA ILE A 83 -5.37 -13.27 2.51
C ILE A 83 -3.92 -13.69 2.29
N ILE A 84 -3.13 -12.81 1.69
CA ILE A 84 -1.71 -13.04 1.45
C ILE A 84 -0.90 -12.24 2.47
N SER A 85 -0.38 -12.92 3.48
CA SER A 85 0.40 -12.31 4.57
C SER A 85 1.90 -12.66 4.46
N GLY A 86 2.73 -11.85 5.11
CA GLY A 86 4.18 -12.04 5.16
C GLY A 86 4.94 -10.72 5.22
N GLU A 87 6.22 -10.79 5.60
CA GLU A 87 7.10 -9.62 5.71
C GLU A 87 7.27 -8.88 4.36
N SER A 88 7.76 -7.65 4.41
CA SER A 88 8.11 -6.89 3.21
C SER A 88 9.14 -7.66 2.38
N GLY A 89 8.85 -7.90 1.10
CA GLY A 89 9.68 -8.73 0.20
C GLY A 89 9.37 -10.23 0.18
N ALA A 90 8.39 -10.73 0.93
CA ALA A 90 8.06 -12.17 0.98
C ALA A 90 7.42 -12.74 -0.31
N GLY A 91 7.10 -11.92 -1.31
CA GLY A 91 6.49 -12.37 -2.58
C GLY A 91 4.97 -12.23 -2.67
N LYS A 92 4.33 -11.48 -1.76
CA LYS A 92 2.86 -11.31 -1.70
C LYS A 92 2.24 -10.84 -3.02
N THR A 93 2.80 -9.77 -3.61
CA THR A 93 2.31 -9.21 -4.88
C THR A 93 2.49 -10.15 -6.06
N VAL A 94 3.54 -10.97 -6.07
CA VAL A 94 3.75 -11.99 -7.11
C VAL A 94 2.73 -13.12 -6.95
N ALA A 95 2.47 -13.57 -5.73
CA ALA A 95 1.43 -14.54 -5.44
C ALA A 95 0.05 -14.05 -5.88
N ALA A 96 -0.31 -12.80 -5.57
CA ALA A 96 -1.55 -12.18 -6.05
C ALA A 96 -1.66 -12.20 -7.59
N LYS A 97 -0.57 -11.88 -8.31
CA LYS A 97 -0.52 -11.95 -9.78
C LYS A 97 -0.80 -13.36 -10.30
N TYR A 98 -0.26 -14.41 -9.66
CA TYR A 98 -0.53 -15.79 -10.05
C TYR A 98 -1.98 -16.22 -9.80
N ILE A 99 -2.58 -15.81 -8.68
CA ILE A 99 -3.99 -16.08 -8.39
C ILE A 99 -4.89 -15.42 -9.46
N MET A 100 -4.65 -14.15 -9.76
CA MET A 100 -5.39 -13.42 -10.79
C MET A 100 -5.20 -14.02 -12.19
N GLY A 101 -3.97 -14.39 -12.54
CA GLY A 101 -3.67 -15.04 -13.82
C GLY A 101 -4.35 -16.40 -13.98
N TYR A 102 -4.39 -17.21 -12.91
CA TYR A 102 -5.07 -18.49 -12.90
C TYR A 102 -6.58 -18.32 -13.12
N ILE A 103 -7.23 -17.48 -12.30
CA ILE A 103 -8.67 -17.18 -12.44
C ILE A 103 -8.98 -16.68 -13.84
N SER A 104 -8.15 -15.79 -14.38
CA SER A 104 -8.29 -15.26 -15.73
C SER A 104 -8.25 -16.38 -16.79
N LYS A 105 -7.40 -17.40 -16.64
CA LYS A 105 -7.32 -18.51 -17.59
C LYS A 105 -8.49 -19.48 -17.49
N VAL A 106 -8.86 -19.91 -16.28
CA VAL A 106 -9.83 -21.01 -16.08
C VAL A 106 -11.29 -20.60 -16.21
N SER A 107 -11.60 -19.32 -16.02
CA SER A 107 -12.98 -18.83 -16.00
C SER A 107 -13.61 -18.60 -17.38
N GLY A 108 -12.85 -18.78 -18.49
CA GLY A 108 -13.37 -18.64 -19.85
C GLY A 108 -14.00 -17.26 -20.14
N GLY A 109 -14.88 -17.16 -21.14
CA GLY A 109 -15.70 -15.97 -21.39
C GLY A 109 -15.47 -15.27 -22.73
N GLY A 110 -16.44 -14.42 -23.11
CA GLY A 110 -16.41 -13.62 -24.34
C GLY A 110 -15.63 -12.31 -24.23
N GLU A 111 -15.74 -11.43 -25.23
CA GLU A 111 -14.97 -10.17 -25.32
C GLU A 111 -15.08 -9.29 -24.07
N LYS A 112 -16.27 -9.17 -23.47
CA LYS A 112 -16.48 -8.38 -22.24
C LYS A 112 -15.67 -8.93 -21.06
N VAL A 113 -15.61 -10.26 -20.92
CA VAL A 113 -14.87 -10.93 -19.86
C VAL A 113 -13.37 -10.77 -20.08
N GLN A 114 -12.93 -10.86 -21.34
CA GLN A 114 -11.53 -10.61 -21.69
C GLN A 114 -11.12 -9.17 -21.36
N HIS A 115 -11.98 -8.19 -21.64
CA HIS A 115 -11.73 -6.79 -21.31
C HIS A 115 -11.53 -6.58 -19.80
N VAL A 116 -12.40 -7.16 -18.95
CA VAL A 116 -12.25 -7.07 -17.49
C VAL A 116 -10.95 -7.73 -17.02
N LYS A 117 -10.60 -8.89 -17.56
CA LYS A 117 -9.33 -9.57 -17.28
C LYS A 117 -8.12 -8.71 -17.63
N ASP A 118 -8.14 -8.09 -18.81
CA ASP A 118 -7.06 -7.22 -19.26
C ASP A 118 -6.91 -6.00 -18.34
N ILE A 119 -8.02 -5.38 -17.91
CA ILE A 119 -7.99 -4.27 -16.96
C ILE A 119 -7.40 -4.71 -15.61
N ILE A 120 -7.82 -5.87 -15.06
CA ILE A 120 -7.29 -6.40 -13.80
C ILE A 120 -5.77 -6.59 -13.90
N LEU A 121 -5.28 -7.20 -14.98
CA LEU A 121 -3.86 -7.45 -15.16
C LEU A 121 -3.07 -6.13 -15.35
N GLN A 122 -3.58 -5.21 -16.17
CA GLN A 122 -2.95 -3.91 -16.44
C GLN A 122 -3.07 -2.90 -15.30
N SER A 123 -3.99 -3.11 -14.35
CA SER A 123 -4.08 -2.28 -13.15
C SER A 123 -2.83 -2.38 -12.27
N ASN A 124 -2.11 -3.52 -12.28
CA ASN A 124 -0.93 -3.71 -11.45
C ASN A 124 0.25 -2.80 -11.87
N PRO A 125 0.74 -2.80 -13.13
CA PRO A 125 1.79 -1.87 -13.55
C PRO A 125 1.47 -0.40 -13.21
N LEU A 126 0.22 0.03 -13.44
CA LEU A 126 -0.20 1.39 -13.11
C LEU A 126 -0.13 1.67 -11.60
N LEU A 127 -0.72 0.80 -10.77
CA LEU A 127 -0.73 1.01 -9.33
C LEU A 127 0.66 0.82 -8.70
N GLU A 128 1.53 -0.03 -9.27
CA GLU A 128 2.92 -0.18 -8.86
C GLU A 128 3.72 1.09 -9.18
N ALA A 129 3.54 1.70 -10.36
CA ALA A 129 4.20 2.95 -10.69
C ALA A 129 3.88 4.08 -9.69
N PHE A 130 2.62 4.22 -9.28
CA PHE A 130 2.18 5.31 -8.40
C PHE A 130 2.15 4.96 -6.91
N GLY A 131 2.16 3.68 -6.56
CA GLY A 131 1.95 3.19 -5.20
C GLY A 131 3.14 2.42 -4.62
N ASN A 132 4.14 2.06 -5.44
CA ASN A 132 5.33 1.36 -4.98
C ASN A 132 6.57 2.25 -5.00
N ALA A 133 7.51 1.90 -4.15
CA ALA A 133 8.79 2.57 -4.04
C ALA A 133 9.89 1.60 -3.60
N LYS A 134 11.14 2.00 -3.84
CA LYS A 134 12.32 1.30 -3.29
C LYS A 134 12.45 1.62 -1.81
N THR A 135 12.47 0.60 -0.97
CA THR A 135 12.87 0.69 0.44
C THR A 135 14.17 -0.06 0.68
N VAL A 136 14.71 0.02 1.91
CA VAL A 136 15.92 -0.73 2.30
C VAL A 136 15.74 -2.25 2.18
N ARG A 137 14.50 -2.75 2.27
CA ARG A 137 14.19 -4.19 2.27
C ARG A 137 13.69 -4.73 0.93
N ASN A 138 13.06 -3.88 0.11
CA ASN A 138 12.43 -4.29 -1.13
C ASN A 138 12.48 -3.17 -2.17
N ASN A 139 13.00 -3.49 -3.35
CA ASN A 139 13.14 -2.55 -4.46
C ASN A 139 11.78 -2.12 -5.07
N ASN A 140 10.74 -2.93 -4.93
CA ASN A 140 9.38 -2.66 -5.41
C ASN A 140 8.39 -2.86 -4.24
N SER A 141 8.56 -2.10 -3.16
CA SER A 141 7.73 -2.20 -1.95
C SER A 141 6.40 -1.49 -2.14
N SER A 142 5.30 -2.22 -1.99
CA SER A 142 3.95 -1.63 -1.96
C SER A 142 3.81 -0.69 -0.77
N ARG A 143 3.52 0.59 -1.04
CA ARG A 143 3.30 1.64 -0.03
C ARG A 143 1.82 1.98 0.15
N PHE A 144 0.96 1.04 -0.20
CA PHE A 144 -0.49 1.04 -0.01
C PHE A 144 -0.94 -0.42 0.11
N GLY A 145 -2.07 -0.66 0.78
CA GLY A 145 -2.77 -1.94 0.76
C GLY A 145 -3.77 -1.99 -0.38
N LYS A 146 -3.90 -3.15 -1.03
CA LYS A 146 -4.87 -3.38 -2.10
C LYS A 146 -5.72 -4.61 -1.83
N TYR A 147 -7.02 -4.44 -1.96
CA TYR A 147 -7.98 -5.53 -1.97
C TYR A 147 -8.64 -5.55 -3.34
N PHE A 148 -8.38 -6.62 -4.09
CA PHE A 148 -9.03 -6.87 -5.37
C PHE A 148 -10.24 -7.76 -5.14
N GLU A 149 -11.36 -7.39 -5.71
CA GLU A 149 -12.57 -8.18 -5.75
C GLU A 149 -12.83 -8.48 -7.21
N ILE A 150 -12.70 -9.75 -7.59
CA ILE A 150 -13.10 -10.22 -8.92
C ILE A 150 -14.55 -10.64 -8.79
N GLN A 151 -15.44 -10.02 -9.57
CA GLN A 151 -16.87 -10.30 -9.51
C GLN A 151 -17.25 -11.25 -10.63
N PHE A 152 -18.06 -12.24 -10.29
CA PHE A 152 -18.45 -13.32 -11.19
C PHE A 152 -19.95 -13.33 -11.45
N SER A 153 -20.32 -13.70 -12.66
CA SER A 153 -21.68 -14.11 -12.97
C SER A 153 -22.01 -15.46 -12.31
N ARG A 154 -23.29 -15.84 -12.31
CA ARG A 154 -23.70 -17.17 -11.82
C ARG A 154 -23.09 -18.35 -12.59
N GLY A 155 -22.61 -18.12 -13.81
CA GLY A 155 -21.93 -19.11 -14.62
C GLY A 155 -20.44 -19.26 -14.32
N GLY A 156 -19.88 -18.42 -13.44
CA GLY A 156 -18.45 -18.40 -13.11
C GLY A 156 -17.57 -17.53 -14.01
N GLU A 157 -18.17 -16.72 -14.89
CA GLU A 157 -17.42 -15.79 -15.74
C GLU A 157 -17.11 -14.48 -14.99
N PRO A 158 -15.85 -13.97 -14.99
CA PRO A 158 -15.50 -12.72 -14.33
C PRO A 158 -15.87 -11.53 -15.20
N ASP A 159 -17.05 -10.97 -14.94
CA ASP A 159 -17.67 -9.91 -15.73
C ASP A 159 -17.73 -8.57 -14.98
N GLY A 160 -16.98 -8.46 -13.87
CA GLY A 160 -16.79 -7.24 -13.11
C GLY A 160 -15.61 -7.31 -12.15
N GLY A 161 -15.31 -6.18 -11.51
CA GLY A 161 -14.31 -6.13 -10.46
C GLY A 161 -14.30 -4.81 -9.71
N ARG A 162 -13.67 -4.83 -8.54
CA ARG A 162 -13.49 -3.67 -7.68
C ARG A 162 -12.13 -3.72 -7.00
N ILE A 163 -11.49 -2.58 -6.90
CA ILE A 163 -10.26 -2.36 -6.13
C ILE A 163 -10.58 -1.41 -5.00
N SER A 164 -10.25 -1.84 -3.79
CA SER A 164 -10.23 -1.00 -2.61
C SER A 164 -8.78 -0.74 -2.21
N ASN A 165 -8.39 0.54 -2.14
CA ASN A 165 -7.08 0.97 -1.69
C ASN A 165 -7.10 1.36 -0.21
N PHE A 166 -6.03 1.04 0.52
CA PHE A 166 -5.90 1.35 1.94
C PHE A 166 -4.55 2.02 2.21
N LEU A 167 -4.58 3.12 2.96
CA LEU A 167 -3.41 3.72 3.60
C LEU A 167 -2.18 3.92 2.68
N LEU A 168 -2.36 4.69 1.60
CA LEU A 168 -1.22 5.20 0.83
C LEU A 168 -0.26 5.97 1.75
N GLU A 169 1.04 5.66 1.71
CA GLU A 169 2.10 6.34 2.47
C GLU A 169 2.38 7.74 1.90
N LYS A 170 1.45 8.67 2.09
CA LYS A 170 1.52 10.03 1.52
C LYS A 170 2.80 10.77 1.92
N SER A 171 3.33 10.53 3.11
CA SER A 171 4.57 11.16 3.59
C SER A 171 5.77 10.88 2.68
N ARG A 172 5.81 9.74 1.99
CA ARG A 172 6.88 9.40 1.04
C ARG A 172 7.03 10.42 -0.08
N VAL A 173 5.95 11.10 -0.46
CA VAL A 173 5.98 12.14 -1.50
C VAL A 173 6.97 13.24 -1.17
N VAL A 174 7.10 13.60 0.11
CA VAL A 174 7.86 14.79 0.55
C VAL A 174 9.13 14.45 1.31
N MET A 175 9.26 13.22 1.80
CA MET A 175 10.39 12.76 2.61
C MET A 175 10.68 11.28 2.36
N GLN A 176 11.95 10.91 2.25
CA GLN A 176 12.40 9.53 2.14
C GLN A 176 13.52 9.25 3.15
N ASN A 177 13.64 8.01 3.60
CA ASN A 177 14.79 7.59 4.39
C ASN A 177 16.03 7.41 3.48
N GLU A 178 17.22 7.43 4.08
CA GLU A 178 18.46 7.13 3.37
C GLU A 178 18.37 5.79 2.61
N ASN A 179 18.94 5.74 1.41
CA ASN A 179 18.92 4.58 0.50
C ASN A 179 17.55 4.18 -0.07
N GLU A 180 16.48 4.93 0.22
CA GLU A 180 15.14 4.72 -0.35
C GLU A 180 14.86 5.64 -1.54
N ARG A 181 13.84 5.30 -2.35
CA ARG A 181 13.32 6.18 -3.39
C ARG A 181 11.96 6.77 -3.00
N ASN A 182 11.58 7.84 -3.71
CA ASN A 182 10.18 8.23 -3.82
C ASN A 182 9.41 7.21 -4.71
N PHE A 183 8.14 7.45 -5.00
CA PHE A 183 7.34 6.58 -5.88
C PHE A 183 7.96 6.43 -7.27
N HIS A 184 7.83 5.25 -7.87
CA HIS A 184 8.46 4.90 -9.14
C HIS A 184 8.11 5.86 -10.28
N ILE A 185 6.87 6.34 -10.34
CA ILE A 185 6.37 7.22 -11.40
C ILE A 185 7.23 8.48 -11.59
N TYR A 186 7.84 9.01 -10.53
CA TYR A 186 8.71 10.20 -10.67
C TYR A 186 9.96 9.87 -11.50
N TYR A 187 10.62 8.75 -11.22
CA TYR A 187 11.82 8.32 -11.94
C TYR A 187 11.47 7.84 -13.35
N GLN A 188 10.35 7.12 -13.49
CA GLN A 188 9.80 6.70 -14.78
C GLN A 188 9.50 7.90 -15.69
N LEU A 189 8.87 8.96 -15.16
CA LEU A 189 8.62 10.19 -15.92
C LEU A 189 9.93 10.87 -16.34
N LEU A 190 10.90 11.00 -15.42
CA LEU A 190 12.17 11.67 -15.70
C LEU A 190 13.06 10.91 -16.69
N GLU A 191 12.97 9.58 -16.77
CA GLU A 191 13.74 8.75 -17.72
C GLU A 191 12.97 8.53 -19.03
N GLY A 192 11.67 8.25 -18.95
CA GLY A 192 10.82 7.85 -20.06
C GLY A 192 10.18 8.98 -20.87
N ALA A 193 10.10 10.21 -20.34
CA ALA A 193 9.47 11.33 -21.04
C ALA A 193 10.17 11.66 -22.38
N SER A 194 9.35 11.96 -23.39
CA SER A 194 9.80 12.49 -24.68
C SER A 194 10.43 13.88 -24.53
N GLN A 195 11.17 14.34 -25.54
CA GLN A 195 11.78 15.67 -25.51
C GLN A 195 10.72 16.78 -25.39
N GLU A 196 9.60 16.63 -26.09
CA GLU A 196 8.46 17.56 -26.00
C GLU A 196 7.85 17.56 -24.59
N GLN A 197 7.61 16.38 -24.01
CA GLN A 197 7.12 16.27 -22.64
C GLN A 197 8.08 16.90 -21.63
N ARG A 198 9.39 16.69 -21.79
CA ARG A 198 10.41 17.31 -20.93
C ARG A 198 10.36 18.82 -20.99
N GLN A 199 10.20 19.41 -22.17
CA GLN A 199 10.09 20.87 -22.33
C GLN A 199 8.79 21.40 -21.71
N ASN A 200 7.65 20.80 -22.05
CA ASN A 200 6.33 21.26 -21.60
C ASN A 200 6.13 21.11 -20.08
N LEU A 201 6.73 20.08 -19.48
CA LEU A 201 6.64 19.81 -18.03
C LEU A 201 7.80 20.41 -17.24
N GLY A 202 8.78 21.03 -17.91
CA GLY A 202 9.99 21.57 -17.26
C GLY A 202 10.80 20.50 -16.53
N LEU A 203 10.97 19.32 -17.13
CA LEU A 203 11.67 18.19 -16.50
C LEU A 203 13.19 18.38 -16.52
N MET A 204 13.79 18.29 -15.34
CA MET A 204 15.24 18.32 -15.12
C MET A 204 15.75 16.95 -14.66
N THR A 205 17.02 16.87 -14.25
CA THR A 205 17.57 15.66 -13.64
C THR A 205 17.02 15.44 -12.22
N PRO A 206 16.99 14.21 -11.69
CA PRO A 206 16.40 13.92 -10.38
C PRO A 206 16.99 14.76 -9.22
N ASP A 207 18.28 15.08 -9.26
CA ASP A 207 18.99 15.88 -8.25
C ASP A 207 18.51 17.34 -8.15
N TYR A 208 17.86 17.86 -9.20
CA TYR A 208 17.24 19.19 -9.19
C TYR A 208 16.01 19.26 -8.27
N TYR A 209 15.32 18.13 -8.06
CA TYR A 209 14.06 18.12 -7.32
C TYR A 209 14.27 17.78 -5.84
N TYR A 210 13.87 18.69 -4.96
CA TYR A 210 13.97 18.52 -3.51
C TYR A 210 13.28 17.23 -3.03
N TYR A 211 12.16 16.84 -3.64
CA TYR A 211 11.45 15.61 -3.27
C TYR A 211 12.10 14.31 -3.76
N LEU A 212 13.18 14.38 -4.55
CA LEU A 212 13.90 13.21 -5.05
C LEU A 212 15.36 13.16 -4.60
N ASN A 213 15.96 14.28 -4.18
CA ASN A 213 17.38 14.37 -3.86
C ASN A 213 17.74 14.19 -2.38
N GLN A 214 16.75 13.99 -1.50
CA GLN A 214 16.99 13.85 -0.05
C GLN A 214 17.71 12.54 0.33
N SER A 215 17.57 11.49 -0.47
CA SER A 215 18.14 10.16 -0.18
C SER A 215 19.36 9.80 -1.04
N ASP A 216 19.74 10.67 -1.98
CA ASP A 216 20.76 10.44 -3.02
C ASP A 216 20.62 9.12 -3.80
N THR A 217 19.40 8.56 -3.82
CA THR A 217 19.12 7.28 -4.46
C THR A 217 18.18 7.49 -5.63
N TYR A 218 18.74 7.46 -6.84
CA TYR A 218 17.97 7.71 -8.07
C TYR A 218 17.71 6.43 -8.89
N LYS A 219 18.65 5.48 -8.84
CA LYS A 219 18.60 4.23 -9.60
C LYS A 219 18.39 3.01 -8.70
N VAL A 220 17.86 1.96 -9.31
CA VAL A 220 17.65 0.64 -8.69
C VAL A 220 18.21 -0.42 -9.62
N ASP A 221 19.04 -1.31 -9.08
CA ASP A 221 19.64 -2.39 -9.86
C ASP A 221 18.55 -3.32 -10.40
N GLY A 222 18.60 -3.57 -11.71
CA GLY A 222 17.63 -4.42 -12.41
C GLY A 222 16.31 -3.75 -12.77
N THR A 223 16.17 -2.44 -12.53
CA THR A 223 14.99 -1.65 -12.95
C THR A 223 15.31 -0.81 -14.19
N ASP A 224 14.41 -0.82 -15.17
CA ASP A 224 14.45 0.07 -16.33
C ASP A 224 13.26 1.05 -16.26
N ASP A 225 13.47 2.18 -15.58
CA ASP A 225 12.43 3.19 -15.38
C ASP A 225 11.87 3.73 -16.73
N ARG A 226 12.63 3.68 -17.84
CA ARG A 226 12.14 4.08 -19.17
C ARG A 226 11.18 3.05 -19.75
N SER A 227 11.50 1.77 -19.65
CA SER A 227 10.60 0.69 -20.08
C SER A 227 9.33 0.69 -19.23
N ASP A 228 9.48 0.79 -17.92
CA ASP A 228 8.37 0.80 -16.96
C ASP A 228 7.43 2.01 -17.19
N PHE A 229 7.96 3.16 -17.63
CA PHE A 229 7.15 4.30 -18.03
C PHE A 229 6.26 3.99 -19.24
N SER A 230 6.80 3.28 -20.24
CA SER A 230 6.03 2.86 -21.42
C SER A 230 4.93 1.87 -21.03
N GLU A 231 5.23 0.93 -20.13
CA GLU A 231 4.23 0.00 -19.59
C GLU A 231 3.13 0.74 -18.83
N THR A 232 3.49 1.75 -18.03
CA THR A 232 2.55 2.57 -17.28
C THR A 232 1.59 3.35 -18.20
N LEU A 233 2.10 3.94 -19.29
CA LEU A 233 1.26 4.61 -20.30
C LEU A 233 0.34 3.63 -21.04
N SER A 234 0.88 2.45 -21.40
CA SER A 234 0.08 1.38 -22.03
C SER A 234 -1.03 0.90 -21.09
N ALA A 235 -0.74 0.73 -19.80
CA ALA A 235 -1.72 0.36 -18.80
C ALA A 235 -2.84 1.40 -18.68
N MET A 236 -2.51 2.70 -18.63
CA MET A 236 -3.50 3.77 -18.64
C MET A 236 -4.41 3.71 -19.88
N GLN A 237 -3.86 3.38 -21.05
CA GLN A 237 -4.63 3.23 -22.28
C GLN A 237 -5.60 2.04 -22.22
N VAL A 238 -5.17 0.88 -21.72
CA VAL A 238 -6.03 -0.32 -21.59
C VAL A 238 -7.16 -0.10 -20.57
N ILE A 239 -6.88 0.61 -19.48
CA ILE A 239 -7.87 1.01 -18.47
C ILE A 239 -8.90 2.00 -19.04
N GLY A 240 -8.60 2.63 -20.19
CA GLY A 240 -9.49 3.59 -20.84
C GLY A 240 -9.31 5.02 -20.35
N ILE A 241 -8.15 5.37 -19.79
CA ILE A 241 -7.81 6.76 -19.47
C ILE A 241 -7.43 7.47 -20.78
N PRO A 242 -8.20 8.50 -21.20
CA PRO A 242 -7.94 9.18 -22.47
C PRO A 242 -6.57 9.88 -22.51
N PRO A 243 -5.91 10.01 -23.69
CA PRO A 243 -4.58 10.61 -23.79
C PRO A 243 -4.45 12.02 -23.19
N ASN A 244 -5.49 12.86 -23.34
CA ASN A 244 -5.52 14.20 -22.72
C ASN A 244 -5.54 14.12 -21.19
N VAL A 245 -6.21 13.12 -20.62
CA VAL A 245 -6.24 12.90 -19.17
C VAL A 245 -4.91 12.31 -18.68
N GLN A 246 -4.27 11.43 -19.46
CA GLN A 246 -2.92 10.93 -19.16
C GLN A 246 -1.93 12.09 -19.07
N GLN A 247 -2.00 13.06 -20.00
CA GLN A 247 -1.18 14.27 -19.93
C GLN A 247 -1.42 15.07 -18.64
N LEU A 248 -2.68 15.23 -18.21
CA LEU A 248 -3.01 15.90 -16.94
C LEU A 248 -2.46 15.14 -15.72
N VAL A 249 -2.45 13.80 -15.75
CA VAL A 249 -1.82 12.97 -14.71
C VAL A 249 -0.31 13.26 -14.64
N LEU A 250 0.39 13.25 -15.77
CA LEU A 250 1.83 13.54 -15.80
C LEU A 250 2.12 15.00 -15.41
N GLN A 251 1.25 15.93 -15.79
CA GLN A 251 1.32 17.34 -15.41
C GLN A 251 1.18 17.53 -13.91
N LEU A 252 0.30 16.79 -13.24
CA LEU A 252 0.20 16.78 -11.77
C LEU A 252 1.46 16.20 -11.12
N VAL A 253 2.00 15.09 -11.64
CA VAL A 253 3.24 14.48 -11.14
C VAL A 253 4.40 15.49 -11.22
N ALA A 254 4.60 16.11 -12.39
CA ALA A 254 5.63 17.14 -12.57
C ALA A 254 5.37 18.37 -11.70
N GLY A 255 4.11 18.81 -11.58
CA GLY A 255 3.72 19.94 -10.74
C GLY A 255 4.06 19.72 -9.26
N ILE A 256 3.89 18.49 -8.75
CA ILE A 256 4.27 18.13 -7.38
C ILE A 256 5.80 18.18 -7.19
N LEU A 257 6.58 17.72 -8.17
CA LEU A 257 8.04 17.84 -8.11
C LEU A 257 8.50 19.30 -8.04
N HIS A 258 7.95 20.16 -8.90
CA HIS A 258 8.27 21.59 -8.89
C HIS A 258 7.79 22.30 -7.63
N LEU A 259 6.64 21.92 -7.06
CA LEU A 259 6.20 22.43 -5.76
C LEU A 259 7.25 22.21 -4.68
N GLY A 260 7.90 21.03 -4.66
CA GLY A 260 8.94 20.70 -3.68
C GLY A 260 10.15 21.63 -3.70
N ASN A 261 10.44 22.25 -4.84
CA ASN A 261 11.56 23.17 -4.98
C ASN A 261 11.30 24.56 -4.41
N ILE A 262 10.05 24.90 -4.06
CA ILE A 262 9.74 26.18 -3.42
C ILE A 262 10.36 26.21 -2.02
N SER A 263 11.35 27.09 -1.83
CA SER A 263 11.97 27.38 -0.55
C SER A 263 11.43 28.69 0.05
N PHE A 264 11.54 28.79 1.37
CA PHE A 264 11.07 29.94 2.14
C PHE A 264 12.22 30.52 2.98
N CYS A 265 12.30 31.84 3.03
CA CYS A 265 13.22 32.57 3.90
C CYS A 265 12.43 33.38 4.95
N GLU A 266 13.11 33.73 6.03
CA GLU A 266 12.55 34.53 7.11
C GLU A 266 12.61 36.03 6.75
N ASP A 267 11.45 36.69 6.79
CA ASP A 267 11.31 38.14 6.66
C ASP A 267 10.61 38.67 7.91
N GLY A 268 11.40 39.14 8.88
CA GLY A 268 10.92 39.43 10.23
C GLY A 268 10.57 38.15 10.99
N ASN A 269 9.29 37.93 11.30
CA ASN A 269 8.78 36.71 11.93
C ASN A 269 7.93 35.85 10.97
N TYR A 270 7.93 36.19 9.68
CA TYR A 270 7.03 35.61 8.68
C TYR A 270 7.82 34.94 7.54
N ALA A 271 7.19 33.96 6.90
CA ALA A 271 7.72 33.31 5.72
C ALA A 271 7.53 34.18 4.49
N ARG A 272 8.60 34.27 3.69
CA ARG A 272 8.56 34.77 2.33
C ARG A 272 9.13 33.71 1.40
N VAL A 273 8.58 33.60 0.18
CA VAL A 273 9.18 32.73 -0.85
C VAL A 273 10.54 33.28 -1.25
N GLU A 274 11.56 32.44 -1.22
CA GLU A 274 12.94 32.84 -1.49
C GLU A 274 13.15 33.26 -2.96
N SER A 275 12.62 32.46 -3.89
CA SER A 275 12.64 32.75 -5.32
C SER A 275 11.25 32.68 -5.92
N VAL A 276 10.74 33.81 -6.39
CA VAL A 276 9.42 33.92 -7.02
C VAL A 276 9.39 33.16 -8.34
N ASP A 277 10.52 33.01 -9.03
CA ASP A 277 10.61 32.29 -10.30
C ASP A 277 10.29 30.79 -10.13
N LEU A 278 10.56 30.22 -8.96
CA LEU A 278 10.23 28.82 -8.64
C LEU A 278 8.73 28.56 -8.50
N LEU A 279 7.90 29.61 -8.45
CA LEU A 279 6.44 29.49 -8.45
C LEU A 279 5.86 29.34 -9.86
N ALA A 280 6.59 29.73 -10.91
CA ALA A 280 6.06 29.81 -12.27
C ALA A 280 5.66 28.44 -12.83
N PHE A 281 6.56 27.45 -12.78
CA PHE A 281 6.28 26.09 -13.24
C PHE A 281 5.14 25.40 -12.48
N PRO A 282 5.12 25.34 -11.13
CA PRO A 282 4.02 24.69 -10.43
C PRO A 282 2.69 25.42 -10.64
N ALA A 283 2.68 26.75 -10.75
CA ALA A 283 1.47 27.51 -11.09
C ALA A 283 0.95 27.18 -12.50
N TYR A 284 1.84 27.15 -13.50
CA TYR A 284 1.52 26.76 -14.88
C TYR A 284 0.96 25.34 -14.97
N LEU A 285 1.64 24.37 -14.36
CA LEU A 285 1.24 22.97 -14.39
C LEU A 285 -0.04 22.70 -13.60
N LEU A 286 -0.31 23.43 -12.51
CA LEU A 286 -1.56 23.29 -11.78
C LEU A 286 -2.71 24.11 -12.38
N GLY A 287 -2.44 24.96 -13.37
CA GLY A 287 -3.43 25.85 -13.98
C GLY A 287 -3.96 26.91 -13.01
N ILE A 288 -3.11 27.42 -12.12
CA ILE A 288 -3.46 28.39 -11.08
C ILE A 288 -2.61 29.66 -11.19
N ASP A 289 -3.09 30.74 -10.59
CA ASP A 289 -2.33 31.98 -10.49
C ASP A 289 -1.14 31.85 -9.53
N SER A 290 0.03 32.33 -9.96
CA SER A 290 1.28 32.25 -9.18
C SER A 290 1.23 33.10 -7.91
N GLY A 291 0.59 34.27 -7.96
CA GLY A 291 0.43 35.13 -6.78
C GLY A 291 -0.47 34.48 -5.73
N ARG A 292 -1.56 33.85 -6.18
CA ARG A 292 -2.47 33.08 -5.32
C ARG A 292 -1.80 31.84 -4.72
N LEU A 293 -0.96 31.15 -5.48
CA LEU A 293 -0.15 30.05 -4.96
C LEU A 293 0.77 30.55 -3.84
N GLN A 294 1.52 31.62 -4.08
CA GLN A 294 2.39 32.24 -3.07
C GLN A 294 1.62 32.60 -1.81
N GLU A 295 0.51 33.32 -1.96
CA GLU A 295 -0.35 33.75 -0.85
C GLU A 295 -0.81 32.56 0.00
N LYS A 296 -1.27 31.47 -0.62
CA LYS A 296 -1.75 30.28 0.10
C LYS A 296 -0.66 29.39 0.67
N LEU A 297 0.58 29.51 0.21
CA LEU A 297 1.72 28.85 0.84
C LEU A 297 2.22 29.60 2.07
N THR A 298 2.09 30.93 2.11
CA THR A 298 2.62 31.77 3.21
C THR A 298 1.55 32.32 4.15
N SER A 299 0.26 32.07 3.89
CA SER A 299 -0.83 32.56 4.74
C SER A 299 -2.01 31.58 4.80
N ARG A 300 -2.81 31.70 5.86
CA ARG A 300 -4.07 30.97 6.03
C ARG A 300 -5.19 31.91 6.47
N LYS A 301 -6.42 31.64 6.03
CA LYS A 301 -7.62 32.31 6.54
C LYS A 301 -8.09 31.65 7.83
N MET A 302 -8.32 32.45 8.86
CA MET A 302 -8.86 32.01 10.13
C MET A 302 -10.15 32.77 10.41
N ASP A 303 -11.26 32.04 10.50
CA ASP A 303 -12.54 32.60 10.88
C ASP A 303 -12.62 32.69 12.40
N SER A 304 -12.56 33.90 12.94
CA SER A 304 -12.76 34.17 14.35
C SER A 304 -14.23 34.46 14.60
N ARG A 305 -14.85 33.68 15.49
CA ARG A 305 -16.20 33.97 16.00
C ARG A 305 -16.06 34.66 17.35
N TRP A 306 -16.12 35.98 17.34
CA TRP A 306 -16.19 36.79 18.57
C TRP A 306 -17.47 37.64 18.55
N GLY A 307 -18.28 37.54 19.61
CA GLY A 307 -19.48 38.38 19.78
C GLY A 307 -20.61 38.16 18.76
N GLY A 308 -20.72 36.97 18.14
CA GLY A 308 -21.80 36.65 17.20
C GLY A 308 -21.58 37.16 15.75
N ARG A 309 -20.44 37.79 15.47
CA ARG A 309 -19.98 38.11 14.11
C ARG A 309 -18.84 37.17 13.73
N SER A 310 -18.83 36.73 12.46
CA SER A 310 -17.74 35.95 11.89
C SER A 310 -16.84 36.91 11.12
N GLU A 311 -15.61 37.12 11.60
CA GLU A 311 -14.58 37.88 10.88
C GLU A 311 -13.51 36.91 10.39
N SER A 312 -13.12 37.03 9.11
CA SER A 312 -12.07 36.22 8.50
C SER A 312 -10.78 37.03 8.48
N ILE A 313 -9.74 36.52 9.14
CA ILE A 313 -8.43 37.18 9.25
C ILE A 313 -7.40 36.35 8.48
N ASP A 314 -6.61 37.01 7.64
CA ASP A 314 -5.46 36.40 6.97
C ASP A 314 -4.26 36.39 7.94
N VAL A 315 -3.82 35.19 8.33
CA VAL A 315 -2.69 34.97 9.23
C VAL A 315 -1.48 34.54 8.40
N THR A 316 -0.42 35.35 8.43
CA THR A 316 0.87 35.02 7.83
C THR A 316 1.60 33.94 8.64
N LEU A 317 2.16 32.97 7.95
CA LEU A 317 2.84 31.81 8.51
C LEU A 317 4.32 32.09 8.74
N ASN A 318 4.96 31.33 9.63
CA ASN A 318 6.43 31.29 9.71
C ASN A 318 7.00 30.29 8.68
N VAL A 319 8.33 30.26 8.52
CA VAL A 319 9.03 29.44 7.51
C VAL A 319 8.65 27.95 7.61
N GLU A 320 8.65 27.41 8.84
CA GLU A 320 8.32 26.01 9.10
C GLU A 320 6.87 25.67 8.71
N GLN A 321 5.92 26.54 9.08
CA GLN A 321 4.51 26.40 8.74
C GLN A 321 4.25 26.51 7.23
N ALA A 322 4.98 27.38 6.53
CA ALA A 322 4.89 27.51 5.07
C ALA A 322 5.41 26.24 4.37
N ALA A 323 6.54 25.69 4.83
CA ALA A 323 7.06 24.41 4.36
C ALA A 323 6.06 23.26 4.61
N TYR A 324 5.48 23.17 5.80
CA TYR A 324 4.42 22.18 6.07
C TYR A 324 3.20 22.36 5.16
N THR A 325 2.84 23.59 4.81
CA THR A 325 1.70 23.89 3.92
C THR A 325 1.98 23.43 2.49
N ARG A 326 3.17 23.72 1.96
CA ARG A 326 3.67 23.18 0.69
C ARG A 326 3.62 21.65 0.67
N ASP A 327 4.17 21.02 1.70
CA ASP A 327 4.22 19.56 1.79
C ASP A 327 2.82 18.94 1.97
N ALA A 328 1.93 19.59 2.71
CA ALA A 328 0.55 19.16 2.85
C ALA A 328 -0.20 19.23 1.50
N LEU A 329 0.04 20.28 0.71
CA LEU A 329 -0.51 20.40 -0.64
C LEU A 329 0.02 19.28 -1.55
N ALA A 330 1.34 19.04 -1.58
CA ALA A 330 1.95 17.98 -2.37
C ALA A 330 1.36 16.60 -2.02
N LYS A 331 1.28 16.27 -0.72
CA LYS A 331 0.65 15.03 -0.22
C LYS A 331 -0.82 14.92 -0.61
N GLY A 332 -1.57 16.02 -0.52
CA GLY A 332 -2.98 16.08 -0.87
C GLY A 332 -3.23 15.87 -2.36
N LEU A 333 -2.43 16.49 -3.22
CA LEU A 333 -2.49 16.33 -4.68
C LEU A 333 -2.16 14.90 -5.08
N TYR A 334 -1.06 14.33 -4.57
CA TYR A 334 -0.65 12.97 -4.90
C TYR A 334 -1.70 11.94 -4.45
N ALA A 335 -2.24 12.09 -3.24
CA ALA A 335 -3.28 11.19 -2.73
C ALA A 335 -4.53 11.20 -3.61
N ARG A 336 -5.03 12.39 -3.99
CA ARG A 336 -6.19 12.52 -4.86
C ARG A 336 -5.93 12.01 -6.27
N LEU A 337 -4.71 12.18 -6.77
CA LEU A 337 -4.29 11.58 -8.03
C LEU A 337 -4.34 10.06 -7.97
N PHE A 338 -3.81 9.46 -6.90
CA PHE A 338 -3.86 8.02 -6.70
C PHE A 338 -5.30 7.51 -6.59
N ASP A 339 -6.15 8.17 -5.80
CA ASP A 339 -7.57 7.84 -5.68
C ASP A 339 -8.28 7.93 -7.04
N PHE A 340 -7.98 8.96 -7.85
CA PHE A 340 -8.51 9.09 -9.21
C PHE A 340 -8.13 7.89 -10.10
N LEU A 341 -6.88 7.41 -10.03
CA LEU A 341 -6.43 6.25 -10.81
C LEU A 341 -7.19 4.98 -10.38
N VAL A 342 -7.36 4.76 -9.07
CA VAL A 342 -8.16 3.64 -8.53
C VAL A 342 -9.61 3.74 -8.98
N GLU A 343 -10.21 4.93 -8.94
CA GLU A 343 -11.57 5.15 -9.44
C GLU A 343 -11.68 4.92 -10.95
N ALA A 344 -10.67 5.30 -11.75
CA ALA A 344 -10.66 5.04 -13.19
C ALA A 344 -10.66 3.54 -13.48
N ILE A 345 -9.84 2.77 -12.76
CA ILE A 345 -9.82 1.31 -12.84
C ILE A 345 -11.19 0.72 -12.45
N ASN A 346 -11.77 1.18 -11.33
CA ASN A 346 -13.08 0.71 -10.87
C ASN A 346 -14.21 1.02 -11.86
N ARG A 347 -14.19 2.19 -12.50
CA ARG A 347 -15.16 2.53 -13.56
C ARG A 347 -15.04 1.59 -14.77
N ALA A 348 -13.81 1.21 -15.13
CA ALA A 348 -13.56 0.32 -16.26
C ALA A 348 -14.05 -1.12 -16.01
N MET A 349 -14.08 -1.57 -14.76
CA MET A 349 -14.53 -2.92 -14.36
C MET A 349 -15.95 -2.95 -13.78
N GLN A 350 -16.68 -1.82 -13.86
CA GLN A 350 -17.94 -1.67 -13.14
C GLN A 350 -19.00 -2.68 -13.61
N LYS A 351 -19.61 -3.35 -12.64
CA LYS A 351 -20.76 -4.24 -12.83
C LYS A 351 -22.01 -3.68 -12.14
N PRO A 352 -23.21 -3.77 -12.76
CA PRO A 352 -24.45 -3.26 -12.14
C PRO A 352 -24.88 -3.98 -10.86
N GLN A 353 -24.66 -5.29 -10.81
CA GLN A 353 -25.06 -6.14 -9.70
C GLN A 353 -23.96 -7.16 -9.44
N GLU A 354 -23.64 -7.39 -8.16
CA GLU A 354 -22.70 -8.41 -7.73
C GLU A 354 -23.47 -9.65 -7.27
N GLU A 355 -23.12 -10.82 -7.81
CA GLU A 355 -23.64 -12.11 -7.40
C GLU A 355 -22.62 -12.85 -6.53
N TYR A 356 -21.43 -13.09 -7.06
CA TYR A 356 -20.33 -13.74 -6.35
C TYR A 356 -19.04 -12.95 -6.53
N SER A 357 -18.16 -13.01 -5.52
CA SER A 357 -16.83 -12.42 -5.62
C SER A 357 -15.74 -13.28 -5.00
N ILE A 358 -14.55 -13.16 -5.59
CA ILE A 358 -13.29 -13.63 -5.02
C ILE A 358 -12.44 -12.43 -4.66
N GLY A 359 -12.23 -12.25 -3.36
CA GLY A 359 -11.34 -11.26 -2.77
C GLY A 359 -9.89 -11.73 -2.75
N VAL A 360 -8.96 -10.87 -3.16
CA VAL A 360 -7.52 -11.08 -3.03
C VAL A 360 -6.94 -9.89 -2.26
N LEU A 361 -6.57 -10.13 -1.01
CA LEU A 361 -5.96 -9.13 -0.14
C LEU A 361 -4.44 -9.20 -0.24
N ASP A 362 -3.84 -8.18 -0.87
CA ASP A 362 -2.39 -7.95 -0.93
C ASP A 362 -2.08 -6.64 -0.22
N ILE A 363 -1.56 -6.74 1.00
CA ILE A 363 -1.19 -5.57 1.79
C ILE A 363 0.32 -5.44 1.94
N TYR A 364 0.78 -4.28 2.37
CA TYR A 364 2.16 -4.11 2.82
C TYR A 364 2.53 -5.14 3.91
N GLY A 365 3.78 -5.58 3.91
CA GLY A 365 4.27 -6.47 4.97
C GLY A 365 4.58 -5.71 6.26
N PHE A 366 4.85 -6.46 7.33
CA PHE A 366 5.40 -5.90 8.55
C PHE A 366 6.75 -5.22 8.28
N GLU A 367 6.98 -4.04 8.86
CA GLU A 367 8.18 -3.22 8.62
C GLU A 367 8.80 -2.70 9.92
N ILE A 368 10.11 -2.84 10.03
CA ILE A 368 10.90 -2.26 11.11
C ILE A 368 12.12 -1.58 10.50
N PHE A 369 12.18 -0.26 10.64
CA PHE A 369 13.31 0.56 10.23
C PHE A 369 14.02 1.17 11.45
N GLN A 370 15.15 1.85 11.23
CA GLN A 370 15.85 2.57 12.29
C GLN A 370 14.99 3.69 12.90
N LYS A 371 14.19 4.36 12.07
CA LYS A 371 13.18 5.34 12.50
C LYS A 371 11.82 4.91 11.94
N ASN A 372 10.85 4.68 12.84
CA ASN A 372 9.50 4.28 12.48
C ASN A 372 8.55 5.45 12.74
N GLY A 373 7.78 5.83 11.73
CA GLY A 373 6.78 6.89 11.80
C GLY A 373 5.39 6.36 12.19
N PHE A 374 4.40 7.25 12.09
CA PHE A 374 2.99 6.88 12.27
C PHE A 374 2.53 5.89 11.21
N GLU A 375 3.10 5.97 10.01
CA GLU A 375 2.81 5.09 8.89
C GLU A 375 3.24 3.65 9.17
N GLN A 376 4.46 3.43 9.69
CA GLN A 376 4.90 2.10 10.13
C GLN A 376 4.03 1.57 11.27
N PHE A 377 3.58 2.43 12.19
CA PHE A 377 2.63 2.04 13.23
C PHE A 377 1.32 1.53 12.64
N CYS A 378 0.68 2.27 11.73
CA CYS A 378 -0.53 1.82 11.04
C CYS A 378 -0.31 0.53 10.24
N ILE A 379 0.84 0.41 9.57
CA ILE A 379 1.22 -0.75 8.78
C ILE A 379 1.32 -2.01 9.66
N ASN A 380 2.07 -1.92 10.75
CA ASN A 380 2.30 -3.03 11.65
C ASN A 380 1.03 -3.39 12.43
N PHE A 381 0.21 -2.40 12.79
CA PHE A 381 -1.08 -2.66 13.44
C PHE A 381 -2.04 -3.45 12.53
N VAL A 382 -2.11 -3.13 11.24
CA VAL A 382 -2.91 -3.92 10.28
C VAL A 382 -2.37 -5.36 10.16
N ASN A 383 -1.04 -5.53 10.12
CA ASN A 383 -0.44 -6.87 10.10
C ASN A 383 -0.76 -7.66 11.38
N GLU A 384 -0.74 -7.02 12.55
CA GLU A 384 -1.13 -7.62 13.82
C GLU A 384 -2.59 -8.11 13.80
N LYS A 385 -3.49 -7.34 13.18
CA LYS A 385 -4.89 -7.70 12.98
C LYS A 385 -5.06 -8.91 12.06
N LEU A 386 -4.32 -8.96 10.95
CA LEU A 386 -4.35 -10.12 10.07
C LEU A 386 -3.78 -11.37 10.73
N GLN A 387 -2.73 -11.22 11.54
CA GLN A 387 -2.18 -12.33 12.32
C GLN A 387 -3.19 -12.84 13.35
N GLN A 388 -3.96 -11.96 13.98
CA GLN A 388 -5.04 -12.35 14.88
C GLN A 388 -6.14 -13.14 14.16
N ILE A 389 -6.56 -12.69 12.97
CA ILE A 389 -7.53 -13.42 12.13
C ILE A 389 -6.99 -14.81 11.77
N PHE A 390 -5.72 -14.90 11.40
CA PHE A 390 -5.08 -16.18 11.09
C PHE A 390 -5.12 -17.15 12.29
N ILE A 391 -4.78 -16.66 13.48
CA ILE A 391 -4.83 -17.45 14.72
C ILE A 391 -6.25 -17.94 15.00
N GLU A 392 -7.26 -17.06 14.84
CA GLU A 392 -8.66 -17.40 15.07
C GLU A 392 -9.15 -18.48 14.09
N LEU A 393 -8.85 -18.34 12.80
CA LEU A 393 -9.32 -19.26 11.77
C LEU A 393 -8.55 -20.59 11.73
N THR A 394 -7.28 -20.61 12.13
CA THR A 394 -6.43 -21.82 11.98
C THR A 394 -6.24 -22.57 13.29
N LEU A 395 -6.02 -21.87 14.41
CA LEU A 395 -5.68 -22.51 15.68
C LEU A 395 -6.87 -22.60 16.62
N LYS A 396 -7.69 -21.55 16.68
CA LYS A 396 -8.84 -21.52 17.58
C LYS A 396 -9.99 -22.37 17.04
N ALA A 397 -10.37 -22.18 15.77
CA ALA A 397 -11.45 -22.95 15.14
C ALA A 397 -11.19 -24.47 15.15
N GLU A 398 -9.98 -24.91 14.81
CA GLU A 398 -9.61 -26.35 14.86
C GLU A 398 -9.77 -26.95 16.26
N GLN A 399 -9.35 -26.22 17.30
CA GLN A 399 -9.51 -26.68 18.67
C GLN A 399 -10.97 -26.71 19.13
N GLU A 400 -11.79 -25.76 18.66
CA GLU A 400 -13.23 -25.74 18.91
C GLU A 400 -13.94 -26.90 18.19
N GLU A 401 -13.53 -27.24 16.97
CA GLU A 401 -14.04 -28.39 16.21
C GLU A 401 -13.79 -29.71 16.95
N TYR A 402 -12.57 -29.93 17.47
CA TYR A 402 -12.27 -31.14 18.25
C TYR A 402 -13.14 -31.26 19.49
N VAL A 403 -13.46 -30.14 20.15
CA VAL A 403 -14.36 -30.14 21.31
C VAL A 403 -15.80 -30.44 20.88
N GLN A 404 -16.27 -29.88 19.76
CA GLN A 404 -17.62 -30.12 19.23
C GLN A 404 -17.82 -31.57 18.81
N GLU A 405 -16.83 -32.18 18.16
CA GLU A 405 -16.83 -33.59 17.74
C GLU A 405 -16.60 -34.56 18.92
N GLY A 406 -16.43 -34.06 20.15
CA GLY A 406 -16.20 -34.88 21.35
C GLY A 406 -14.86 -35.61 21.34
N ILE A 407 -13.91 -35.14 20.53
CA ILE A 407 -12.57 -35.72 20.43
C ILE A 407 -11.77 -35.31 21.68
N ARG A 408 -11.15 -36.29 22.35
CA ARG A 408 -10.26 -36.02 23.48
C ARG A 408 -9.03 -35.28 22.99
N TRP A 409 -9.02 -33.97 23.21
CA TRP A 409 -7.95 -33.07 22.82
C TRP A 409 -7.35 -32.37 24.04
N THR A 410 -6.04 -32.12 24.00
CA THR A 410 -5.37 -31.25 24.98
C THR A 410 -5.12 -29.91 24.33
N PRO A 411 -5.77 -28.82 24.80
CA PRO A 411 -5.61 -27.51 24.20
C PRO A 411 -4.14 -27.09 24.10
N ILE A 412 -3.73 -26.66 22.91
CA ILE A 412 -2.41 -26.10 22.66
C ILE A 412 -2.45 -24.62 23.03
N GLN A 413 -1.52 -24.23 23.91
CA GLN A 413 -1.33 -22.82 24.24
C GLN A 413 -0.62 -22.11 23.09
N TYR A 414 -1.15 -20.96 22.70
CA TYR A 414 -0.56 -20.06 21.71
C TYR A 414 -0.63 -18.61 22.22
N PHE A 415 0.26 -17.75 21.71
CA PHE A 415 0.19 -16.33 22.01
C PHE A 415 -0.97 -15.70 21.24
N ASN A 416 -1.87 -15.04 21.96
CA ASN A 416 -3.05 -14.41 21.37
C ASN A 416 -2.78 -12.91 21.17
N ASN A 417 -2.57 -12.54 19.90
CA ASN A 417 -2.26 -11.17 19.46
C ASN A 417 -3.40 -10.17 19.77
N LYS A 418 -4.58 -10.64 20.19
CA LYS A 418 -5.67 -9.82 20.69
C LYS A 418 -5.20 -8.81 21.75
N ILE A 419 -4.27 -9.19 22.64
CA ILE A 419 -3.76 -8.26 23.67
C ILE A 419 -3.08 -7.04 23.04
N VAL A 420 -2.30 -7.24 21.97
CA VAL A 420 -1.61 -6.16 21.24
C VAL A 420 -2.63 -5.31 20.47
N CYS A 421 -3.60 -5.97 19.82
CA CYS A 421 -4.69 -5.30 19.13
C CYS A 421 -5.52 -4.42 20.08
N ASP A 422 -5.88 -4.97 21.23
CA ASP A 422 -6.70 -4.35 22.26
C ASP A 422 -5.97 -3.16 22.90
N LEU A 423 -4.65 -3.21 23.05
CA LEU A 423 -3.84 -2.08 23.52
C LEU A 423 -3.98 -0.86 22.60
N ILE A 424 -4.11 -1.09 21.30
CA ILE A 424 -4.18 -0.03 20.28
C ILE A 424 -5.62 0.49 20.12
N GLU A 425 -6.62 -0.40 20.13
CA GLU A 425 -8.01 -0.04 19.84
C GLU A 425 -8.83 0.39 21.06
N ASN A 426 -8.53 -0.17 22.23
CA ASN A 426 -9.38 0.09 23.38
C ASN A 426 -9.25 1.54 23.80
N LYS A 427 -10.39 2.21 23.89
CA LYS A 427 -10.47 3.46 24.65
C LYS A 427 -9.97 3.16 26.05
N LEU A 428 -8.93 3.87 26.48
CA LEU A 428 -8.61 4.00 27.90
C LEU A 428 -9.93 4.33 28.60
N VAL A 429 -10.50 3.35 29.30
CA VAL A 429 -11.56 3.60 30.25
C VAL A 429 -10.90 4.50 31.27
N ARG A 430 -11.12 5.81 31.16
CA ARG A 430 -10.85 6.73 32.25
C ARG A 430 -11.62 6.17 33.43
N ALA A 431 -10.92 5.52 34.34
CA ALA A 431 -11.44 5.32 35.68
C ALA A 431 -11.94 6.71 36.17
N GLY A 432 -13.12 6.72 36.76
CA GLY A 432 -13.85 7.92 37.18
C GLY A 432 -13.08 8.85 38.14
N PRO A 433 -13.73 9.94 38.55
CA PRO A 433 -13.13 11.26 38.65
C PRO A 433 -12.20 11.39 39.85
N ALA A 434 -10.91 11.59 39.56
CA ALA A 434 -10.02 12.28 40.47
C ALA A 434 -9.33 13.41 39.68
N LEU A 435 -9.52 14.64 40.17
CA LEU A 435 -9.01 15.90 39.65
C LEU A 435 -9.78 16.46 38.44
N GLY A 436 -10.97 17.00 38.76
CA GLY A 436 -11.62 17.97 37.91
C GLY A 436 -10.80 19.26 37.79
N GLY A 437 -10.87 19.86 36.61
CA GLY A 437 -10.60 21.28 36.37
C GLY A 437 -9.13 21.64 36.24
N LEU A 438 -8.67 21.78 35.00
CA LEU A 438 -7.97 22.98 34.51
C LEU A 438 -7.66 22.79 33.02
N ALA A 439 -8.55 23.28 32.18
CA ALA A 439 -8.15 23.76 30.86
C ALA A 439 -7.16 24.91 31.09
N ARG A 440 -5.94 24.83 30.55
CA ARG A 440 -5.03 25.98 30.48
C ARG A 440 -4.75 26.32 29.02
N PRO A 441 -5.14 27.53 28.56
CA PRO A 441 -4.66 28.09 27.31
C PRO A 441 -3.31 28.80 27.53
N GLY A 442 -2.44 28.74 26.53
CA GLY A 442 -1.25 29.59 26.40
C GLY A 442 0.01 29.09 27.11
N ALA A 443 0.97 28.60 26.33
CA ALA A 443 2.35 28.44 26.78
C ALA A 443 3.24 29.41 25.98
N GLY A 444 3.54 30.57 26.58
CA GLY A 444 4.69 31.39 26.24
C GLY A 444 5.97 30.88 26.92
N PRO A 445 7.16 31.37 26.55
CA PRO A 445 8.41 30.65 26.76
C PRO A 445 8.99 30.88 28.16
N GLY A 446 9.40 29.79 28.83
CA GLY A 446 10.08 29.79 30.12
C GLY A 446 11.15 28.69 30.18
N ARG A 447 12.35 29.08 30.61
CA ARG A 447 13.65 28.38 30.62
C ARG A 447 13.70 27.03 31.39
N PRO A 448 14.78 26.22 31.22
CA PRO A 448 14.74 24.77 31.35
C PRO A 448 14.92 24.28 32.80
N GLY A 449 14.01 23.42 33.24
CA GLY A 449 14.13 22.64 34.47
C GLY A 449 14.57 21.21 34.18
N ARG A 450 15.68 20.79 34.79
CA ARG A 450 16.23 19.42 34.77
C ARG A 450 15.16 18.38 35.09
N ALA A 451 14.88 17.48 34.15
CA ALA A 451 14.19 16.21 34.41
C ALA A 451 15.19 15.06 34.24
N GLY A 452 15.20 14.17 35.24
CA GLY A 452 16.22 13.13 35.45
C GLY A 452 16.30 12.08 34.35
N ARG A 453 17.50 11.52 34.22
CA ARG A 453 17.81 10.33 33.43
C ARG A 453 17.05 9.13 34.02
N GLY A 454 15.98 8.72 33.36
CA GLY A 454 15.40 7.38 33.51
C GLY A 454 16.00 6.47 32.44
N LEU A 455 16.93 5.63 32.84
CA LEU A 455 17.47 4.54 32.02
C LEU A 455 16.38 3.49 31.82
N TRP A 456 16.03 3.19 30.56
CA TRP A 456 15.27 1.97 30.22
C TRP A 456 16.20 0.75 30.33
N PRO A 457 15.80 -0.33 31.01
CA PRO A 457 16.51 -1.60 30.90
C PRO A 457 16.20 -2.26 29.55
N PRO A 458 17.21 -2.86 28.87
CA PRO A 458 17.02 -3.54 27.60
C PRO A 458 16.76 -5.02 27.84
N GLU A 459 15.51 -5.46 27.87
CA GLU A 459 15.17 -6.90 27.87
C GLU A 459 13.66 -7.08 27.60
N ALA A 460 13.29 -7.11 26.32
CA ALA A 460 12.04 -7.71 25.80
C ALA A 460 12.06 -7.67 24.26
N LEU A 461 13.06 -8.31 23.65
CA LEU A 461 13.04 -8.68 22.23
C LEU A 461 13.40 -10.16 22.17
N GLY A 462 12.38 -10.99 22.04
CA GLY A 462 12.52 -12.44 22.04
C GLY A 462 11.15 -13.13 22.12
N ALA A 463 10.41 -13.08 21.03
CA ALA A 463 9.44 -14.09 20.60
C ALA A 463 9.12 -13.85 19.13
#